data_AF-A0A520ERA5-F1
#
_entry.id   AF-A0A520ERA5-F1
#
_cell.length_a   1.000
_cell.length_b   1.000
_cell.length_c   1.000
_cell.angle_alpha   90.00
_cell.angle_beta   90.00
_cell.angle_gamma   90.00
#
_symmetry.space_group_name_H-M   'P 1'
#
loop_
_entity.id
_entity.type
_entity.pdbx_description
1 polymer ?
#
loop_
_entity_poly.entity_id
_entity_poly.type
_entity_poly.pdbx_seq_one_letter_code
_entity_poly.pdbx_strand_id
1 'polypeptide(L)'
;MSLPDNKTGQFSRRRLFGAVGTGAALVGVGAIAGHATASGAEVPTSDVVEFRGDHQAGIVTPAQDRMHFVAFDVTTDSREDFVALLKKWTLMAERLVHGEETFDGGAVDGGQYNPPTDTGEALGLSASSLTLTIG
;
A
#
# COMPACT_ATOMS: atom_id res chain seq x y z
N MET A 1 52.38 36.12 -11.39
CA MET A 1 51.37 35.65 -10.42
C MET A 1 50.27 34.96 -11.22
N SER A 2 50.41 33.65 -11.45
CA SER A 2 49.52 32.86 -12.32
C SER A 2 48.59 32.05 -11.44
N LEU A 3 47.27 32.15 -11.65
CA LEU A 3 46.28 31.30 -11.00
C LEU A 3 46.23 29.94 -11.72
N PRO A 4 46.12 28.81 -10.98
CA PRO A 4 45.91 27.52 -11.61
C PRO A 4 44.43 27.31 -12.00
N ASP A 5 44.21 26.93 -13.26
CA ASP A 5 42.94 26.43 -13.78
C ASP A 5 42.57 25.11 -13.10
N ASN A 6 41.50 25.11 -12.30
CA ASN A 6 40.97 23.91 -11.69
C ASN A 6 40.03 23.19 -12.68
N LYS A 7 40.57 22.30 -13.51
CA LYS A 7 39.77 21.41 -14.36
C LYS A 7 39.18 20.28 -13.49
N THR A 8 38.04 20.53 -12.87
CA THR A 8 37.21 19.48 -12.28
C THR A 8 36.75 18.54 -13.40
N GLY A 9 37.36 17.35 -13.47
CA GLY A 9 36.96 16.28 -14.36
C GLY A 9 35.53 15.84 -14.04
N GLN A 10 34.57 16.29 -14.85
CA GLN A 10 33.20 15.81 -14.78
C GLN A 10 33.16 14.33 -15.18
N PHE A 11 32.93 13.45 -14.20
CA PHE A 11 32.60 12.06 -14.46
C PHE A 11 31.24 12.00 -15.17
N SER A 12 31.27 11.70 -16.46
CA SER A 12 30.06 11.53 -17.27
C SER A 12 29.37 10.21 -16.93
N ARG A 13 28.17 10.30 -16.33
CA ARG A 13 27.27 9.17 -16.04
C ARG A 13 26.99 8.29 -17.27
N ARG A 14 27.16 8.84 -18.47
CA ARG A 14 26.97 8.15 -19.75
C ARG A 14 28.08 7.16 -20.10
N ARG A 15 29.26 7.24 -19.47
CA ARG A 15 30.34 6.25 -19.65
C ARG A 15 30.18 5.02 -18.75
N LEU A 16 29.36 5.10 -17.70
CA LEU A 16 29.15 3.98 -16.76
C LEU A 16 28.31 2.85 -17.38
N PHE A 17 27.44 3.16 -18.34
CA PHE A 17 26.59 2.16 -19.01
C PHE A 17 27.17 1.62 -20.33
N GLY A 18 28.36 2.07 -20.76
CA GLY A 18 28.98 1.66 -22.02
C GLY A 18 29.90 0.43 -21.93
N ALA A 19 30.17 -0.08 -20.72
CA ALA A 19 31.21 -1.08 -20.47
C ALA A 19 30.65 -2.48 -20.09
N VAL A 20 29.49 -2.87 -20.62
CA VAL A 20 28.95 -4.24 -20.42
C VAL A 20 29.32 -5.19 -21.57
N GLY A 21 29.91 -4.70 -22.66
CA GLY A 21 30.21 -5.52 -23.84
C GLY A 21 31.69 -5.61 -24.19
N THR A 22 32.50 -6.32 -23.41
CA THR A 22 33.67 -7.16 -23.81
C THR A 22 34.57 -7.41 -22.58
N GLY A 23 34.88 -8.68 -22.33
CA GLY A 23 35.34 -9.16 -21.02
C GLY A 23 36.77 -8.80 -20.62
N ALA A 24 37.00 -8.80 -19.30
CA ALA A 24 38.28 -9.08 -18.66
C ALA A 24 38.03 -9.55 -17.22
N ALA A 25 38.44 -10.78 -16.92
CA ALA A 25 38.41 -11.38 -15.60
C ALA A 25 39.50 -10.78 -14.71
N LEU A 26 39.17 -10.17 -13.56
CA LEU A 26 40.08 -9.95 -12.43
C LEU A 26 39.30 -9.81 -11.09
N VAL A 27 39.55 -10.76 -10.18
CA VAL A 27 39.48 -10.65 -8.70
C VAL A 27 38.11 -10.47 -8.03
N GLY A 28 37.49 -11.60 -7.64
CA GLY A 28 36.65 -11.67 -6.43
C GLY A 28 37.48 -11.33 -5.19
N VAL A 29 36.99 -10.57 -4.21
CA VAL A 29 36.24 -11.08 -3.04
C VAL A 29 35.19 -10.08 -2.51
N GLY A 30 35.06 -8.86 -3.06
CA GLY A 30 34.31 -7.78 -2.40
C GLY A 30 32.81 -7.61 -2.74
N ALA A 31 32.35 -8.05 -3.92
CA ALA A 31 31.02 -7.67 -4.42
C ALA A 31 29.88 -8.63 -4.01
N ILE A 32 30.21 -9.82 -3.50
CA ILE A 32 29.25 -10.85 -3.10
C ILE A 32 28.82 -10.65 -1.63
N ALA A 33 29.47 -9.78 -0.86
CA ALA A 33 29.06 -9.54 0.53
C ALA A 33 27.80 -8.66 0.64
N GLY A 34 27.55 -7.76 -0.34
CA GLY A 34 26.46 -6.78 -0.26
C GLY A 34 25.04 -7.36 -0.44
N HIS A 35 24.90 -8.51 -1.10
CA HIS A 35 23.61 -9.19 -1.26
C HIS A 35 23.30 -10.20 -0.15
N ALA A 36 24.29 -10.56 0.68
CA ALA A 36 24.14 -11.59 1.70
C ALA A 36 23.69 -11.02 3.06
N THR A 37 23.84 -9.71 3.28
CA THR A 37 23.32 -9.02 4.48
C THR A 37 21.91 -8.48 4.30
N ALA A 38 21.30 -8.68 3.13
CA ALA A 38 19.90 -8.37 2.87
C ALA A 38 18.96 -9.54 3.19
N SER A 39 19.43 -10.56 3.91
CA SER A 39 18.53 -11.44 4.66
C SER A 39 18.06 -10.70 5.92
N GLY A 40 17.36 -9.58 5.71
CA GLY A 40 16.37 -9.18 6.69
C GLY A 40 15.42 -10.35 6.80
N ALA A 41 15.33 -10.97 7.97
CA ALA A 41 14.23 -11.88 8.22
C ALA A 41 12.96 -11.12 7.81
N GLU A 42 12.24 -11.63 6.81
CA GLU A 42 10.88 -11.18 6.51
C GLU A 42 10.10 -11.45 7.79
N VAL A 43 10.07 -10.46 8.68
CA VAL A 43 8.92 -10.27 9.55
C VAL A 43 7.75 -10.25 8.58
N PRO A 44 6.74 -11.12 8.73
CA PRO A 44 5.54 -11.00 7.93
C PRO A 44 5.07 -9.57 8.14
N THR A 45 5.29 -8.72 7.15
CA THR A 45 4.75 -7.36 7.20
C THR A 45 3.27 -7.62 7.09
N SER A 46 2.56 -7.37 8.19
CA SER A 46 1.10 -7.47 8.17
C SER A 46 0.64 -6.68 6.95
N ASP A 47 -0.18 -7.30 6.11
CA ASP A 47 -0.80 -6.63 4.98
C ASP A 47 -2.01 -5.79 5.42
N VAL A 48 -2.10 -5.46 6.70
CA VAL A 48 -3.04 -4.52 7.27
C VAL A 48 -2.35 -3.15 7.37
N VAL A 49 -3.01 -2.12 6.84
CA VAL A 49 -2.61 -0.72 7.02
C VAL A 49 -3.43 -0.15 8.18
N GLU A 50 -2.79 0.57 9.10
CA GLU A 50 -3.48 1.19 10.24
C GLU A 50 -4.64 2.11 9.77
N PHE A 51 -5.86 1.80 10.22
CA PHE A 51 -7.05 2.58 9.87
C PHE A 51 -7.19 3.84 10.75
N ARG A 52 -6.76 3.76 12.01
CA ARG A 52 -6.87 4.85 12.99
C ARG A 52 -5.59 5.67 13.05
N GLY A 53 -5.72 6.98 12.91
CA GLY A 53 -4.61 7.92 13.02
C GLY A 53 -5.05 9.37 12.84
N ASP A 54 -4.11 10.31 13.00
CA ASP A 54 -4.35 11.75 12.78
C ASP A 54 -4.68 12.08 11.31
N HIS A 55 -4.24 11.21 10.38
CA HIS A 55 -4.45 11.34 8.95
C HIS A 55 -4.98 10.02 8.39
N GLN A 56 -5.87 10.11 7.41
CA GLN A 56 -6.39 8.93 6.72
C GLN A 56 -5.27 8.22 5.93
N ALA A 57 -5.29 6.88 5.95
CA ALA A 57 -4.50 6.07 5.03
C ALA A 57 -4.92 6.32 3.57
N GLY A 58 -4.09 5.91 2.61
CA GLY A 58 -4.31 6.13 1.18
C GLY A 58 -3.77 7.47 0.65
N ILE A 59 -3.25 8.35 1.52
CA ILE A 59 -2.64 9.65 1.14
C ILE A 59 -1.11 9.53 1.04
N VAL A 60 -0.46 9.24 2.16
CA VAL A 60 1.00 9.02 2.24
C VAL A 60 1.38 7.54 2.27
N THR A 61 0.38 6.67 2.30
CA THR A 61 0.55 5.22 2.11
C THR A 61 1.25 4.98 0.76
N PRO A 62 2.23 4.06 0.69
CA PRO A 62 2.82 3.68 -0.59
C PRO A 62 1.74 3.30 -1.61
N ALA A 63 1.95 3.68 -2.88
CA ALA A 63 0.98 3.40 -3.93
C ALA A 63 0.70 1.89 -4.04
N GLN A 64 -0.58 1.53 -4.09
CA GLN A 64 -1.05 0.15 -4.21
C GLN A 64 -1.24 -0.23 -5.68
N ASP A 65 -1.23 -1.54 -5.96
CA ASP A 65 -1.32 -2.07 -7.34
C ASP A 65 -2.70 -1.88 -7.98
N ARG A 66 -3.74 -1.61 -7.18
CA ARG A 66 -5.15 -1.52 -7.59
C ARG A 66 -5.84 -0.33 -6.93
N MET A 67 -6.82 0.26 -7.62
CA MET A 67 -7.64 1.37 -7.11
C MET A 67 -9.07 1.28 -7.62
N HIS A 68 -10.02 1.44 -6.72
CA HIS A 68 -11.42 1.72 -7.03
C HIS A 68 -11.76 3.12 -6.53
N PHE A 69 -12.31 3.95 -7.42
CA PHE A 69 -12.70 5.32 -7.11
C PHE A 69 -14.19 5.49 -7.39
N VAL A 70 -14.91 6.12 -6.47
CA VAL A 70 -16.36 6.28 -6.52
C VAL A 70 -16.77 7.65 -5.96
N ALA A 71 -17.81 8.24 -6.53
CA ALA A 71 -18.48 9.41 -6.01
C ALA A 71 -19.94 9.06 -5.72
N PHE A 72 -20.49 9.61 -4.63
CA PHE A 72 -21.86 9.38 -4.19
C PHE A 72 -22.62 10.69 -4.10
N ASP A 73 -23.88 10.68 -4.55
CA ASP A 73 -24.83 11.76 -4.28
C ASP A 73 -25.55 11.50 -2.95
N VAL A 74 -25.63 12.51 -2.10
CA VAL A 74 -26.44 12.45 -0.88
C VAL A 74 -27.90 12.71 -1.24
N THR A 75 -28.76 11.73 -1.00
CA THR A 75 -30.20 11.78 -1.36
C THR A 75 -31.12 12.05 -0.16
N THR A 76 -30.57 12.16 1.04
CA THR A 76 -31.30 12.52 2.26
C THR A 76 -30.98 13.96 2.67
N ASP A 77 -31.99 14.69 3.12
CA ASP A 77 -31.82 16.02 3.72
C ASP A 77 -31.59 15.93 5.25
N SER A 78 -31.68 14.73 5.83
CA SER A 78 -31.49 14.48 7.25
C SER A 78 -30.00 14.42 7.60
N ARG A 79 -29.54 15.39 8.39
CA ARG A 79 -28.18 15.39 8.93
C ARG A 79 -27.95 14.18 9.84
N GLU A 80 -28.95 13.80 10.62
CA GLU A 80 -28.90 12.68 11.56
C GLU A 80 -28.65 11.38 10.81
N ASP A 81 -29.36 11.15 9.70
CA ASP A 81 -29.20 9.95 8.87
C ASP A 81 -27.82 9.93 8.20
N PHE A 82 -27.35 11.07 7.71
CA PHE A 82 -26.03 11.18 7.11
C PHE A 82 -24.91 10.90 8.14
N VAL A 83 -25.02 11.43 9.35
CA VAL A 83 -24.08 11.13 10.44
C VAL A 83 -24.13 9.65 10.82
N ALA A 84 -25.33 9.04 10.85
CA ALA A 84 -25.48 7.62 11.13
C ALA A 84 -24.83 6.76 10.04
N LEU A 85 -24.97 7.13 8.77
CA LEU A 85 -24.31 6.49 7.64
C LEU A 85 -22.79 6.53 7.79
N LEU A 86 -22.21 7.72 8.01
CA LEU A 86 -20.76 7.87 8.13
C LEU A 86 -20.19 7.07 9.31
N LYS A 87 -20.90 7.02 10.46
CA LYS A 87 -20.51 6.17 11.59
C LYS A 87 -20.52 4.69 11.22
N LYS A 88 -21.57 4.23 10.54
CA LYS A 88 -21.69 2.84 10.07
C LYS A 88 -20.58 2.50 9.09
N TRP A 89 -20.33 3.36 8.11
CA TRP A 89 -19.23 3.22 7.14
C TRP A 89 -17.87 3.18 7.80
N THR A 90 -17.65 4.01 8.82
CA THR A 90 -16.39 4.02 9.57
C THR A 90 -16.11 2.67 10.24
N LEU A 91 -17.15 2.04 10.83
CA LEU A 91 -17.00 0.72 11.45
C LEU A 91 -16.78 -0.38 10.42
N MET A 92 -17.51 -0.35 9.30
CA MET A 92 -17.32 -1.32 8.22
C MET A 92 -15.94 -1.17 7.57
N ALA A 93 -15.49 0.05 7.31
CA ALA A 93 -14.18 0.32 6.70
C ALA A 93 -13.01 -0.17 7.57
N GLU A 94 -13.09 0.02 8.90
CA GLU A 94 -12.08 -0.53 9.82
C GLU A 94 -11.97 -2.05 9.67
N ARG A 95 -13.10 -2.76 9.70
CA ARG A 95 -13.15 -4.22 9.52
C ARG A 95 -12.60 -4.66 8.17
N LEU A 96 -13.03 -4.02 7.09
CA LEU A 96 -12.56 -4.33 5.74
C LEU A 96 -11.04 -4.15 5.60
N VAL A 97 -10.47 -3.08 6.18
CA VAL A 97 -9.02 -2.84 6.19
C VAL A 97 -8.25 -3.91 6.98
N HIS A 98 -8.90 -4.54 7.96
CA HIS A 98 -8.37 -5.71 8.66
C HIS A 98 -8.59 -7.05 7.92
N GLY A 99 -9.20 -7.04 6.73
CA GLY A 99 -9.56 -8.26 5.98
C GLY A 99 -10.76 -9.00 6.58
N GLU A 100 -11.57 -8.32 7.40
CA GLU A 100 -12.78 -8.86 8.00
C GLU A 100 -14.03 -8.51 7.17
N GLU A 101 -15.09 -9.29 7.33
CA GLU A 101 -16.41 -8.99 6.80
C GLU A 101 -16.96 -7.65 7.37
N THR A 102 -17.82 -6.95 6.62
CA THR A 102 -18.46 -5.69 7.03
C THR A 102 -19.20 -5.78 8.37
N PHE A 103 -19.75 -6.96 8.68
CA PHE A 103 -20.32 -7.33 9.98
C PHE A 103 -19.82 -8.73 10.36
N ASP A 104 -19.78 -9.02 11.66
CA ASP A 104 -19.41 -10.35 12.14
C ASP A 104 -20.39 -11.41 11.61
N GLY A 105 -19.86 -12.45 10.97
CA GLY A 105 -20.65 -13.49 10.28
C GLY A 105 -21.54 -12.96 9.15
N GLY A 106 -21.25 -11.78 8.61
CA GLY A 106 -22.14 -11.07 7.68
C GLY A 106 -22.42 -11.79 6.37
N ALA A 107 -21.50 -12.64 5.90
CA ALA A 107 -21.60 -13.37 4.64
C ALA A 107 -22.36 -14.70 4.77
N VAL A 108 -22.33 -15.35 5.94
CA VAL A 108 -22.79 -16.74 6.09
C VAL A 108 -23.82 -16.98 7.21
N ASP A 109 -23.90 -16.12 8.23
CA ASP A 109 -24.68 -16.39 9.45
C ASP A 109 -26.09 -15.76 9.45
N GLY A 110 -26.48 -15.08 8.37
CA GLY A 110 -27.78 -14.38 8.25
C GLY A 110 -29.03 -15.29 8.21
N GLY A 111 -28.86 -16.61 8.04
CA GLY A 111 -29.94 -17.57 7.86
C GLY A 111 -30.55 -17.56 6.45
N GLN A 112 -31.22 -18.65 6.08
CA GLN A 112 -31.64 -18.93 4.69
C GLN A 112 -32.55 -17.87 4.05
N TYR A 113 -33.33 -17.13 4.85
CA TYR A 113 -34.38 -16.24 4.35
C TYR A 113 -34.08 -14.75 4.57
N ASN A 114 -32.86 -14.40 4.98
CA ASN A 114 -32.43 -13.00 5.09
C ASN A 114 -31.33 -12.71 4.08
N PRO A 115 -31.30 -11.50 3.49
CA PRO A 115 -30.13 -11.07 2.75
C PRO A 115 -28.93 -11.00 3.71
N PRO A 116 -27.73 -11.41 3.26
CA PRO A 116 -26.53 -11.29 4.07
C PRO A 116 -26.17 -9.81 4.26
N THR A 117 -25.48 -9.49 5.35
CA THR A 117 -25.04 -8.12 5.65
C THR A 117 -23.68 -7.80 5.05
N ASP A 118 -22.95 -8.83 4.61
CA ASP A 118 -21.76 -8.77 3.76
C ASP A 118 -22.02 -9.55 2.46
N THR A 119 -21.47 -9.12 1.33
CA THR A 119 -21.67 -9.77 0.03
C THR A 119 -20.88 -11.06 -0.14
N GLY A 120 -19.82 -11.28 0.67
CA GLY A 120 -19.03 -12.50 0.72
C GLY A 120 -18.04 -12.70 -0.43
N GLU A 121 -17.92 -11.74 -1.36
CA GLU A 121 -17.02 -11.80 -2.51
C GLU A 121 -15.54 -11.75 -2.12
N ALA A 122 -15.24 -11.17 -0.96
CA ALA A 122 -13.89 -11.09 -0.41
C ALA A 122 -13.61 -12.15 0.67
N LEU A 123 -14.57 -13.04 0.96
CA LEU A 123 -14.41 -14.04 2.02
C LEU A 123 -13.22 -14.97 1.72
N GLY A 124 -12.31 -15.09 2.69
CA GLY A 124 -11.08 -15.87 2.56
C GLY A 124 -9.93 -15.18 1.84
N LEU A 125 -10.09 -13.92 1.41
CA LEU A 125 -8.99 -13.08 0.95
C LEU A 125 -8.30 -12.39 2.15
N SER A 126 -7.06 -11.95 1.97
CA SER A 126 -6.33 -11.18 2.98
C SER A 126 -6.64 -9.68 2.89
N ALA A 127 -6.26 -8.92 3.91
CA ALA A 127 -6.43 -7.46 3.95
C ALA A 127 -5.83 -6.73 2.74
N SER A 128 -4.79 -7.29 2.12
CA SER A 128 -4.22 -6.84 0.84
C SER A 128 -3.81 -5.35 0.85
N SER A 129 -3.38 -4.86 2.01
CA SER A 129 -3.04 -3.47 2.30
C SER A 129 -4.17 -2.47 2.04
N LEU A 130 -5.44 -2.93 2.01
CA LEU A 130 -6.60 -2.11 1.66
C LEU A 130 -6.59 -0.78 2.45
N THR A 131 -6.87 0.31 1.75
CA THR A 131 -7.13 1.61 2.36
C THR A 131 -8.46 2.15 1.83
N LEU A 132 -9.23 2.81 2.70
CA LEU A 132 -10.42 3.57 2.31
C LEU A 132 -10.24 5.01 2.76
N THR A 133 -10.32 5.93 1.80
CA THR A 133 -10.18 7.38 2.03
C THR A 133 -11.47 8.07 1.60
N ILE A 134 -12.07 8.84 2.50
CA ILE A 134 -13.32 9.60 2.24
C ILE A 134 -13.01 11.10 2.29
N GLY A 135 -13.59 11.86 1.35
CA GLY A 135 -13.46 13.31 1.24
C GLY A 135 -14.61 13.96 0.50
#